data_AF-A0A218Z8K8-F1
#
_entry.id   AF-A0A218Z8K8-F1
#
_cell.length_a   1.000
_cell.length_b   1.000
_cell.length_c   1.000
_cell.angle_alpha   90.00
_cell.angle_beta   90.00
_cell.angle_gamma   90.00
#
_symmetry.space_group_name_H-M   'P 1'
#
loop_
_entity.id
_entity.type
_entity.pdbx_description
1 polymer ?
#
loop_
_entity_poly.entity_id
_entity_poly.type
_entity_poly.pdbx_seq_one_letter_code
_entity_poly.pdbx_strand_id
1 'polypeptide(L)'
;MSEQLPPQQKGAFFSFLKSLASFKGDLASLTAPPFLLSSQSIVEFSAYWAEHPSLFVAPAREPDPEKRALLVLKWFLSTLKEQHNNKDANGKRKRMKPLNPFLGELFLGKWVDEAGTTNLVAEQVSHHPPITACNIWNDAHGVRLAGYVAPKASFSTTVHIDRKGYSILHLDDFDEDYLITMPKIHIEGIMTGSLAPELSGTTYIRSSSGYTAKIQYSCKGWLSGKRNSFVAKIYHDGQETEPLYTAEGQWSGEYTVKKRATLEIIEKCDASTLSKTPLTVAPIEKQHPLESRRAWRHVVDGIERGDIFAIGQEKSKIENEQREMRKRERAEGKEFPRRYFSKMGRDFVAEKLAEGIKDTGFKADMGAHVGVWMWDEEKYRRVQKESPGGVKIPGRTRFDSGVGGMLLDDSTR
;
A
#
# COMPACT_ATOMS: atom_id res chain seq x y z
N MET A 1 13.14 -22.40 10.43
CA MET A 1 12.87 -21.94 11.81
C MET A 1 12.81 -20.42 11.81
N SER A 2 11.83 -19.81 12.48
CA SER A 2 11.74 -18.37 12.65
C SER A 2 12.76 -17.91 13.69
N GLU A 3 13.73 -17.11 13.27
CA GLU A 3 14.82 -16.62 14.13
C GLU A 3 14.28 -15.73 15.26
N GLN A 4 14.50 -16.14 16.51
CA GLN A 4 14.05 -15.42 17.70
C GLN A 4 14.87 -14.15 17.91
N LEU A 5 14.31 -13.18 18.63
CA LEU A 5 15.10 -12.03 19.09
C LEU A 5 16.29 -12.50 19.95
N PRO A 6 17.50 -11.98 19.72
CA PRO A 6 18.67 -12.25 20.55
C PRO A 6 18.38 -12.00 22.03
N PRO A 7 18.92 -12.81 22.96
CA PRO A 7 18.67 -12.64 24.39
C PRO A 7 18.92 -11.23 24.91
N GLN A 8 19.97 -10.55 24.43
CA GLN A 8 20.30 -9.18 24.87
C GLN A 8 19.23 -8.14 24.47
N GLN A 9 18.43 -8.42 23.43
CA GLN A 9 17.40 -7.50 22.92
C GLN A 9 16.03 -7.70 23.58
N LYS A 10 15.80 -8.86 24.25
CA LYS A 10 14.49 -9.21 24.84
C LYS A 10 14.03 -8.20 25.88
N GLY A 11 14.93 -7.73 26.75
CA GLY A 11 14.58 -6.73 27.79
C GLY A 11 14.05 -5.41 27.20
N ALA A 12 14.78 -4.84 26.24
CA ALA A 12 14.37 -3.63 25.53
C ALA A 12 13.06 -3.84 24.76
N PHE A 13 12.86 -5.03 24.16
CA PHE A 13 11.63 -5.39 23.46
C PHE A 13 10.42 -5.43 24.41
N PHE A 14 10.51 -6.10 25.55
CA PHE A 14 9.41 -6.15 26.52
C PHE A 14 9.11 -4.78 27.15
N SER A 15 10.12 -3.95 27.37
CA SER A 15 9.92 -2.55 27.79
C SER A 15 9.11 -1.77 26.75
N PHE A 16 9.45 -1.92 25.47
CA PHE A 16 8.69 -1.32 24.38
C PHE A 16 7.23 -1.82 24.32
N LEU A 17 6.97 -3.12 24.49
CA LEU A 17 5.60 -3.65 24.55
C LEU A 17 4.78 -3.07 25.72
N LYS A 18 5.40 -2.89 26.90
CA LYS A 18 4.74 -2.22 28.04
C LYS A 18 4.39 -0.77 27.72
N SER A 19 5.24 -0.07 26.95
CA SER A 19 4.94 1.28 26.49
C SER A 19 3.74 1.30 25.52
N LEU A 20 3.65 0.34 24.59
CA LEU A 20 2.50 0.19 23.69
C LEU A 20 1.20 -0.04 24.45
N ALA A 21 1.22 -0.89 25.47
CA ALA A 21 0.04 -1.23 26.27
C ALA A 21 -0.54 -0.04 27.07
N SER A 22 0.29 0.92 27.44
CA SER A 22 -0.10 2.08 28.26
C SER A 22 -0.27 3.37 27.46
N PHE A 23 0.13 3.38 26.18
CA PHE A 23 0.06 4.56 25.34
C PHE A 23 -1.35 4.83 24.82
N LYS A 24 -1.81 6.07 25.00
CA LYS A 24 -3.17 6.51 24.60
C LYS A 24 -3.20 7.32 23.30
N GLY A 25 -2.04 7.57 22.66
CA GLY A 25 -1.93 8.33 21.41
C GLY A 25 -1.76 7.44 20.18
N ASP A 26 -1.29 8.04 19.08
CA ASP A 26 -0.93 7.32 17.85
C ASP A 26 0.32 6.44 18.05
N LEU A 27 0.14 5.12 18.07
CA LEU A 27 1.22 4.16 18.30
C LEU A 27 2.37 4.28 17.28
N ALA A 28 2.13 4.83 16.08
CA ALA A 28 3.18 5.06 15.08
C ALA A 28 4.24 6.07 15.59
N SER A 29 3.84 6.99 16.47
CA SER A 29 4.72 8.02 17.05
C SER A 29 5.70 7.50 18.11
N LEU A 30 5.42 6.33 18.72
CA LEU A 30 6.28 5.77 19.77
C LEU A 30 7.66 5.41 19.22
N THR A 31 8.72 5.82 19.94
CA THR A 31 10.09 5.46 19.60
C THR A 31 10.31 3.99 19.95
N ALA A 32 10.64 3.17 18.94
CA ALA A 32 11.01 1.78 19.15
C ALA A 32 12.54 1.62 19.30
N PRO A 33 13.01 0.53 19.93
CA PRO A 33 14.42 0.18 19.95
C PRO A 33 15.02 0.10 18.54
N PRO A 34 16.30 0.50 18.33
CA PRO A 34 16.93 0.57 17.02
C PRO A 34 16.88 -0.73 16.21
N PHE A 35 17.00 -1.89 16.87
CA PHE A 35 16.93 -3.20 16.20
C PHE A 35 15.55 -3.50 15.58
N LEU A 36 14.50 -2.74 15.93
CA LEU A 36 13.19 -2.81 15.29
C LEU A 36 12.98 -1.76 14.19
N LEU A 37 13.81 -0.72 14.10
CA LEU A 37 13.60 0.40 13.18
C LEU A 37 14.02 0.06 11.74
N SER A 38 13.09 0.14 10.80
CA SER A 38 13.39 0.01 9.38
C SER A 38 13.98 1.30 8.83
N SER A 39 14.84 1.17 7.82
CA SER A 39 15.37 2.30 7.04
C SER A 39 14.40 2.79 5.97
N GLN A 40 13.25 2.13 5.81
CA GLN A 40 12.20 2.55 4.88
C GLN A 40 11.13 3.39 5.59
N SER A 41 10.71 4.46 4.92
CA SER A 41 9.51 5.20 5.27
C SER A 41 8.24 4.53 4.74
N ILE A 42 7.10 4.75 5.39
CA ILE A 42 5.81 4.17 4.95
C ILE A 42 5.44 4.64 3.54
N VAL A 43 5.84 5.85 3.11
CA VAL A 43 5.59 6.33 1.74
C VAL A 43 6.22 5.43 0.67
N GLU A 44 7.32 4.73 0.99
CA GLU A 44 7.98 3.80 0.07
C GLU A 44 7.18 2.51 -0.13
N PHE A 45 6.25 2.19 0.78
CA PHE A 45 5.45 0.94 0.68
C PHE A 45 4.49 0.95 -0.50
N SER A 46 4.18 2.13 -1.06
CA SER A 46 3.43 2.24 -2.31
C SER A 46 4.12 1.52 -3.48
N ALA A 47 5.45 1.33 -3.44
CA ALA A 47 6.17 0.60 -4.49
C ALA A 47 5.76 -0.88 -4.60
N TYR A 48 5.34 -1.50 -3.49
CA TYR A 48 5.02 -2.93 -3.49
C TYR A 48 3.85 -3.32 -4.41
N TRP A 49 3.05 -2.36 -4.87
CA TRP A 49 1.94 -2.59 -5.80
C TRP A 49 2.38 -2.98 -7.22
N ALA A 50 3.62 -2.66 -7.61
CA ALA A 50 4.10 -2.87 -8.97
C ALA A 50 5.55 -3.36 -9.07
N GLU A 51 6.03 -4.11 -8.06
CA GLU A 51 7.33 -4.81 -8.15
C GLU A 51 7.34 -5.95 -9.20
N HIS A 52 6.18 -6.30 -9.75
CA HIS A 52 6.00 -7.21 -10.88
C HIS A 52 5.24 -6.51 -12.03
N PRO A 53 5.88 -5.59 -12.79
CA PRO A 53 5.20 -4.82 -13.83
C PRO A 53 4.50 -5.69 -14.89
N SER A 54 5.07 -6.83 -15.26
CA SER A 54 4.46 -7.78 -16.19
C SER A 54 3.11 -8.31 -15.71
N LEU A 55 2.96 -8.59 -14.41
CA LEU A 55 1.68 -8.99 -13.81
C LEU A 55 0.73 -7.80 -13.70
N PHE A 56 1.24 -6.62 -13.36
CA PHE A 56 0.46 -5.39 -13.26
C PHE A 56 -0.23 -5.02 -14.57
N VAL A 57 0.46 -5.17 -15.72
CA VAL A 57 -0.10 -4.81 -17.03
C VAL A 57 -0.83 -5.94 -17.74
N ALA A 58 -0.70 -7.19 -17.28
CA ALA A 58 -1.30 -8.36 -17.94
C ALA A 58 -2.82 -8.24 -18.17
N PRO A 59 -3.64 -7.73 -17.23
CA PRO A 59 -5.08 -7.58 -17.44
C PRO A 59 -5.45 -6.72 -18.66
N ALA A 60 -4.63 -5.74 -19.04
CA ALA A 60 -4.93 -4.84 -20.16
C ALA A 60 -4.94 -5.52 -21.53
N ARG A 61 -4.42 -6.75 -21.65
CA ARG A 61 -4.34 -7.49 -22.93
C ARG A 61 -5.33 -8.65 -23.04
N GLU A 62 -6.12 -8.92 -22.01
CA GLU A 62 -7.07 -10.03 -21.99
C GLU A 62 -8.46 -9.50 -22.34
N PRO A 63 -9.08 -9.86 -23.48
CA PRO A 63 -10.40 -9.34 -23.87
C PRO A 63 -11.58 -9.93 -23.06
N ASP A 64 -11.44 -11.13 -22.49
CA ASP A 64 -12.49 -11.78 -21.72
C ASP A 64 -12.56 -11.22 -20.28
N PRO A 65 -13.67 -10.59 -19.85
CA PRO A 65 -13.78 -9.97 -18.52
C PRO A 65 -13.65 -10.98 -17.36
N GLU A 66 -14.06 -12.23 -17.53
CA GLU A 66 -13.91 -13.28 -16.51
C GLU A 66 -12.43 -13.59 -16.28
N LYS A 67 -11.68 -13.78 -17.37
CA LYS A 67 -10.23 -14.04 -17.31
C LYS A 67 -9.46 -12.82 -16.86
N ARG A 68 -9.90 -11.62 -17.27
CA ARG A 68 -9.30 -10.35 -16.84
C ARG A 68 -9.43 -10.15 -15.33
N ALA A 69 -10.59 -10.43 -14.75
CA ALA A 69 -10.79 -10.43 -13.30
C ALA A 69 -9.86 -11.44 -12.58
N LEU A 70 -9.63 -12.62 -13.18
CA LEU A 70 -8.66 -13.59 -12.66
C LEU A 70 -7.22 -13.05 -12.73
N LEU A 71 -6.83 -12.38 -13.81
CA LEU A 71 -5.50 -11.75 -13.93
C LEU A 71 -5.31 -10.62 -12.90
N VAL A 72 -6.33 -9.81 -12.63
CA VAL A 72 -6.27 -8.78 -11.58
C VAL A 72 -6.10 -9.43 -10.19
N LEU A 73 -6.83 -10.51 -9.90
CA LEU A 73 -6.62 -11.27 -8.65
C LEU A 73 -5.17 -11.78 -8.55
N LYS A 74 -4.63 -12.37 -9.62
CA LYS A 74 -3.26 -12.89 -9.65
C LYS A 74 -2.23 -11.79 -9.42
N TRP A 75 -2.37 -10.65 -10.09
CA TRP A 75 -1.52 -9.49 -9.85
C TRP A 75 -1.59 -9.05 -8.39
N PHE A 76 -2.80 -8.88 -7.83
CA PHE A 76 -2.94 -8.47 -6.44
C PHE A 76 -2.29 -9.46 -5.47
N LEU A 77 -2.47 -10.77 -5.66
CA LEU A 77 -1.83 -11.79 -4.82
C LEU A 77 -0.30 -11.71 -4.88
N SER A 78 0.27 -11.36 -6.04
CA SER A 78 1.73 -11.18 -6.19
C SER A 78 2.29 -10.04 -5.34
N THR A 79 1.49 -9.03 -4.98
CA THR A 79 1.96 -7.90 -4.16
C THR A 79 2.08 -8.27 -2.68
N LEU A 80 1.31 -9.26 -2.21
CA LEU A 80 1.14 -9.53 -0.78
C LEU A 80 2.43 -9.97 -0.10
N LYS A 81 3.25 -10.78 -0.78
CA LYS A 81 4.53 -11.25 -0.23
C LYS A 81 5.44 -10.09 0.12
N GLU A 82 5.72 -9.20 -0.82
CA GLU A 82 6.71 -8.14 -0.60
C GLU A 82 6.22 -7.08 0.40
N GLN A 83 4.91 -6.84 0.43
CA GLN A 83 4.27 -5.96 1.40
C GLN A 83 4.37 -6.46 2.85
N HIS A 84 4.25 -7.78 3.08
CA HIS A 84 3.99 -8.30 4.43
C HIS A 84 4.98 -9.35 4.92
N ASN A 85 5.90 -9.82 4.08
CA ASN A 85 6.92 -10.77 4.49
C ASN A 85 7.89 -10.11 5.49
N ASN A 86 8.29 -10.88 6.50
CA ASN A 86 9.23 -10.42 7.54
C ASN A 86 10.69 -10.65 7.15
N LYS A 87 10.96 -11.10 5.92
CA LYS A 87 12.28 -11.34 5.37
C LYS A 87 12.51 -10.52 4.10
N ASP A 88 13.74 -10.07 3.92
CA ASP A 88 14.19 -9.45 2.67
C ASP A 88 14.55 -10.53 1.63
N ALA A 89 14.99 -10.09 0.45
CA ALA A 89 15.37 -10.97 -0.66
C ALA A 89 16.54 -11.93 -0.32
N ASN A 90 17.37 -11.58 0.67
CA ASN A 90 18.47 -12.42 1.15
C ASN A 90 18.05 -13.36 2.29
N GLY A 91 16.75 -13.39 2.63
CA GLY A 91 16.20 -14.20 3.70
C GLY A 91 16.47 -13.64 5.11
N LYS A 92 17.05 -12.44 5.22
CA LYS A 92 17.34 -11.78 6.49
C LYS A 92 16.08 -11.11 7.03
N ARG A 93 15.91 -11.13 8.35
CA ARG A 93 14.76 -10.51 9.02
C ARG A 93 14.71 -9.00 8.76
N LYS A 94 13.58 -8.53 8.19
CA LYS A 94 13.28 -7.10 8.04
C LYS A 94 13.05 -6.49 9.42
N ARG A 95 13.58 -5.27 9.60
CA ARG A 95 13.21 -4.42 10.72
C ARG A 95 11.76 -3.95 10.51
N MET A 96 10.97 -3.93 11.59
CA MET A 96 9.51 -3.97 11.49
C MET A 96 8.81 -2.63 11.64
N LYS A 97 9.45 -1.65 12.30
CA LYS A 97 8.88 -0.32 12.47
C LYS A 97 9.43 0.63 11.40
N PRO A 98 8.67 0.94 10.33
CA PRO A 98 9.07 1.94 9.35
C PRO A 98 9.18 3.34 9.96
N LEU A 99 9.87 4.22 9.24
CA LEU A 99 9.87 5.65 9.53
C LEU A 99 8.44 6.18 9.32
N ASN A 100 7.95 6.97 10.27
CA ASN A 100 6.63 7.60 10.16
C ASN A 100 6.77 8.82 9.23
N PRO A 101 6.10 8.85 8.07
CA PRO A 101 6.35 9.89 7.11
C PRO A 101 5.94 11.27 7.63
N PHE A 102 6.72 12.28 7.27
CA PHE A 102 6.35 13.67 7.54
C PHE A 102 5.36 14.18 6.48
N LEU A 103 4.55 15.19 6.81
CA LEU A 103 3.60 15.79 5.86
C LEU A 103 4.32 16.32 4.62
N GLY A 104 3.86 15.93 3.44
CA GLY A 104 4.45 16.31 2.16
C GLY A 104 5.65 15.48 1.73
N GLU A 105 6.03 14.45 2.50
CA GLU A 105 7.06 13.50 2.10
C GLU A 105 6.69 12.80 0.79
N LEU A 106 7.66 12.64 -0.10
CA LEU A 106 7.47 12.12 -1.46
C LEU A 106 8.26 10.82 -1.67
N PHE A 107 7.75 9.95 -2.52
CA PHE A 107 8.54 8.87 -3.08
C PHE A 107 8.21 8.68 -4.56
N LEU A 108 9.23 8.90 -5.39
CA LEU A 108 9.11 8.94 -6.85
C LEU A 108 10.04 7.89 -7.44
N GLY A 109 9.58 7.19 -8.47
CA GLY A 109 10.42 6.22 -9.16
C GLY A 109 9.75 5.61 -10.38
N LYS A 110 10.45 4.66 -10.98
CA LYS A 110 9.94 3.89 -12.13
C LYS A 110 10.57 2.50 -12.20
N TRP A 111 9.80 1.56 -12.72
CA TRP A 111 10.28 0.27 -13.18
C TRP A 111 10.45 0.31 -14.69
N VAL A 112 11.52 -0.29 -15.19
CA VAL A 112 11.79 -0.42 -16.62
C VAL A 112 12.13 -1.88 -16.90
N ASP A 113 11.26 -2.57 -17.63
CA ASP A 113 11.44 -3.95 -18.06
C ASP A 113 10.75 -4.19 -19.41
N GLU A 114 10.48 -5.45 -19.75
CA GLU A 114 9.81 -5.85 -21.00
C GLU A 114 8.36 -5.34 -21.10
N ALA A 115 7.71 -4.99 -19.98
CA ALA A 115 6.40 -4.34 -19.95
C ALA A 115 6.50 -2.81 -20.20
N GLY A 116 7.68 -2.30 -20.53
CA GLY A 116 7.94 -0.88 -20.75
C GLY A 116 8.26 -0.14 -19.46
N THR A 117 7.75 1.08 -19.33
CA THR A 117 7.99 1.93 -18.14
C THR A 117 6.73 2.04 -17.30
N THR A 118 6.79 1.54 -16.07
CA THR A 118 5.78 1.75 -15.05
C THR A 118 6.28 2.79 -14.06
N ASN A 119 5.54 3.88 -13.88
CA ASN A 119 5.95 5.00 -13.05
C ASN A 119 5.25 4.96 -11.68
N LEU A 120 5.85 5.57 -10.66
CA LEU A 120 5.33 5.69 -9.31
C LEU A 120 5.47 7.13 -8.79
N VAL A 121 4.39 7.63 -8.21
CA VAL A 121 4.39 8.82 -7.36
C VAL A 121 3.62 8.50 -6.09
N ALA A 122 4.25 8.67 -4.93
CA ALA A 122 3.60 8.60 -3.63
C ALA A 122 3.86 9.87 -2.82
N GLU A 123 2.87 10.28 -2.03
CA GLU A 123 2.90 11.49 -1.21
C GLU A 123 2.24 11.23 0.15
N GLN A 124 2.86 11.69 1.23
CA GLN A 124 2.22 11.77 2.54
C GLN A 124 1.29 12.99 2.59
N VAL A 125 0.03 12.78 2.22
CA VAL A 125 -0.99 13.84 2.12
C VAL A 125 -1.57 14.28 3.47
N SER A 126 -1.32 13.53 4.54
CA SER A 126 -1.68 13.93 5.91
C SER A 126 -0.76 13.27 6.93
N HIS A 127 -0.48 13.97 8.04
CA HIS A 127 0.29 13.42 9.16
C HIS A 127 -0.57 13.10 10.39
N HIS A 128 -1.68 13.81 10.59
CA HIS A 128 -2.62 13.58 11.68
C HIS A 128 -4.07 13.63 11.18
N PRO A 129 -4.71 12.47 10.92
CA PRO A 129 -4.12 11.12 10.93
C PRO A 129 -3.11 10.92 9.79
N PRO A 130 -2.21 9.93 9.86
CA PRO A 130 -1.28 9.63 8.78
C PRO A 130 -2.04 9.08 7.56
N ILE A 131 -1.79 9.65 6.38
CA ILE A 131 -2.37 9.21 5.11
C ILE A 131 -1.31 9.30 4.02
N THR A 132 -1.08 8.19 3.32
CA THR A 132 -0.22 8.11 2.14
C THR A 132 -1.09 7.90 0.92
N ALA A 133 -0.98 8.76 -0.08
CA ALA A 133 -1.62 8.59 -1.39
C ALA A 133 -0.58 8.18 -2.42
N CYS A 134 -0.97 7.41 -3.43
CA CYS A 134 -0.10 7.01 -4.51
C CYS A 134 -0.82 6.88 -5.85
N ASN A 135 -0.04 7.05 -6.92
CA ASN A 135 -0.42 6.87 -8.30
C ASN A 135 0.69 6.08 -9.01
N ILE A 136 0.31 4.99 -9.67
CA ILE A 136 1.19 4.11 -10.44
C ILE A 136 0.57 3.91 -11.81
N TRP A 137 1.34 4.03 -12.88
CA TRP A 137 0.78 3.83 -14.23
C TRP A 137 1.81 3.35 -15.24
N ASN A 138 1.30 2.73 -16.29
CA ASN A 138 2.04 2.33 -17.47
C ASN A 138 1.28 2.79 -18.72
N ASP A 139 1.85 3.77 -19.42
CA ASP A 139 1.20 4.40 -20.58
C ASP A 139 1.16 3.49 -21.80
N ALA A 140 2.16 2.62 -21.96
CA ALA A 140 2.26 1.73 -23.12
C ALA A 140 1.14 0.66 -23.12
N HIS A 141 0.58 0.38 -21.95
CA HIS A 141 -0.47 -0.60 -21.74
C HIS A 141 -1.80 0.00 -21.27
N GLY A 142 -1.89 1.31 -21.08
CA GLY A 142 -3.11 1.96 -20.59
C GLY A 142 -3.56 1.45 -19.22
N VAL A 143 -2.62 1.23 -18.29
CA VAL A 143 -2.92 0.74 -16.93
C VAL A 143 -2.60 1.78 -15.90
N ARG A 144 -3.54 2.05 -14.98
CA ARG A 144 -3.39 3.04 -13.91
C ARG A 144 -3.91 2.51 -12.59
N LEU A 145 -3.16 2.73 -11.51
CA LEU A 145 -3.56 2.45 -10.14
C LEU A 145 -3.43 3.74 -9.33
N ALA A 146 -4.52 4.21 -8.75
CA ALA A 146 -4.52 5.33 -7.82
C ALA A 146 -5.22 4.94 -6.53
N GLY A 147 -4.71 5.39 -5.39
CA GLY A 147 -5.31 5.07 -4.11
C GLY A 147 -4.62 5.76 -2.95
N TYR A 148 -5.17 5.56 -1.77
CA TYR A 148 -4.58 6.05 -0.55
C TYR A 148 -4.82 5.07 0.60
N VAL A 149 -3.94 5.14 1.60
CA VAL A 149 -4.03 4.34 2.81
C VAL A 149 -3.84 5.22 4.04
N ALA A 150 -4.72 5.05 5.01
CA ALA A 150 -4.68 5.67 6.31
C ALA A 150 -4.58 4.56 7.37
N PRO A 151 -3.35 4.19 7.80
CA PRO A 151 -3.17 3.15 8.80
C PRO A 151 -3.62 3.63 10.18
N LYS A 152 -4.31 2.76 10.91
CA LYS A 152 -4.69 2.94 12.31
C LYS A 152 -4.15 1.77 13.12
N ALA A 153 -3.10 2.03 13.88
CA ALA A 153 -2.52 1.04 14.78
C ALA A 153 -3.26 1.02 16.12
N SER A 154 -3.46 -0.18 16.68
CA SER A 154 -3.94 -0.40 18.05
C SER A 154 -3.16 -1.56 18.69
N PHE A 155 -3.17 -1.64 20.02
CA PHE A 155 -2.48 -2.68 20.76
C PHE A 155 -3.44 -3.35 21.75
N SER A 156 -3.42 -4.68 21.78
CA SER A 156 -4.09 -5.50 22.81
C SER A 156 -3.12 -6.54 23.38
N THR A 157 -3.22 -7.80 22.96
CA THR A 157 -2.18 -8.82 23.13
C THR A 157 -1.14 -8.76 22.01
N THR A 158 -1.51 -8.15 20.89
CA THR A 158 -0.65 -7.87 19.75
C THR A 158 -0.91 -6.49 19.16
N VAL A 159 -0.01 -6.04 18.28
CA VAL A 159 -0.19 -4.87 17.43
C VAL A 159 -1.13 -5.25 16.30
N HIS A 160 -2.22 -4.50 16.16
CA HIS A 160 -3.17 -4.57 15.05
C HIS A 160 -3.03 -3.30 14.22
N ILE A 161 -3.11 -3.43 12.89
CA ILE A 161 -3.06 -2.32 11.94
C ILE A 161 -4.26 -2.46 11.01
N ASP A 162 -5.24 -1.61 11.25
CA ASP A 162 -6.36 -1.42 10.33
C ASP A 162 -5.90 -0.47 9.22
N ARG A 163 -6.06 -0.87 7.96
CA ARG A 163 -5.71 -0.04 6.80
C ARG A 163 -6.98 0.53 6.19
N LYS A 164 -7.29 1.77 6.53
CA LYS A 164 -8.40 2.51 5.91
C LYS A 164 -7.96 3.06 4.56
N GLY A 165 -8.89 3.28 3.64
CA GLY A 165 -8.64 3.65 2.25
C GLY A 165 -8.83 2.48 1.29
N TYR A 166 -8.58 2.75 0.02
CA TYR A 166 -8.75 1.82 -1.08
C TYR A 166 -7.87 2.25 -2.26
N SER A 167 -7.77 1.36 -3.25
CA SER A 167 -7.15 1.65 -4.54
C SER A 167 -8.14 1.37 -5.67
N ILE A 168 -7.97 2.10 -6.77
CA ILE A 168 -8.69 1.89 -8.02
C ILE A 168 -7.67 1.57 -9.10
N LEU A 169 -7.78 0.38 -9.69
CA LEU A 169 -7.07 0.01 -10.91
C LEU A 169 -7.99 0.30 -12.10
N HIS A 170 -7.48 0.95 -13.13
CA HIS A 170 -8.18 1.28 -14.36
C HIS A 170 -7.44 0.71 -15.58
N LEU A 171 -8.20 0.18 -16.54
CA LEU A 171 -7.72 -0.38 -17.80
C LEU A 171 -8.35 0.38 -18.98
N ASP A 172 -7.54 1.11 -19.76
CA ASP A 172 -8.01 2.05 -20.79
C ASP A 172 -8.79 1.37 -21.91
N ASP A 173 -8.29 0.24 -22.41
CA ASP A 173 -8.84 -0.43 -23.60
C ASP A 173 -10.25 -1.02 -23.36
N PHE A 174 -10.64 -1.14 -22.09
CA PHE A 174 -11.94 -1.71 -21.69
C PHE A 174 -12.83 -0.71 -20.93
N ASP A 175 -12.33 0.49 -20.63
CA ASP A 175 -12.96 1.43 -19.69
C ASP A 175 -13.43 0.72 -18.40
N GLU A 176 -12.53 -0.09 -17.84
CA GLU A 176 -12.84 -0.99 -16.74
C GLU A 176 -12.09 -0.59 -15.47
N ASP A 177 -12.85 -0.40 -14.38
CA ASP A 177 -12.34 0.00 -13.08
C ASP A 177 -12.49 -1.13 -12.06
N TYR A 178 -11.49 -1.29 -11.20
CA TYR A 178 -11.47 -2.27 -10.12
C TYR A 178 -11.25 -1.57 -8.78
N LEU A 179 -12.21 -1.71 -7.87
CA LEU A 179 -12.10 -1.27 -6.48
C LEU A 179 -11.41 -2.34 -5.64
N ILE A 180 -10.31 -1.97 -4.99
CA ILE A 180 -9.48 -2.88 -4.18
C ILE A 180 -9.45 -2.38 -2.73
N THR A 181 -9.90 -3.22 -1.80
CA THR A 181 -9.85 -2.93 -0.36
C THR A 181 -8.61 -3.52 0.31
N MET A 182 -8.18 -2.92 1.41
CA MET A 182 -6.95 -3.34 2.09
C MET A 182 -7.21 -4.43 3.15
N PRO A 183 -6.35 -5.45 3.26
CA PRO A 183 -6.43 -6.40 4.37
C PRO A 183 -6.10 -5.74 5.70
N LYS A 184 -6.52 -6.33 6.82
CA LYS A 184 -5.99 -5.99 8.14
C LYS A 184 -4.67 -6.70 8.38
N ILE A 185 -3.83 -6.16 9.25
CA ILE A 185 -2.55 -6.76 9.64
C ILE A 185 -2.51 -6.91 11.16
N HIS A 186 -1.99 -8.02 11.66
CA HIS A 186 -1.56 -8.16 13.06
C HIS A 186 -0.16 -8.77 13.13
N ILE A 187 0.51 -8.62 14.26
CA ILE A 187 1.87 -9.14 14.45
C ILE A 187 1.86 -10.43 15.26
N GLU A 188 2.22 -11.56 14.66
CA GLU A 188 2.39 -12.82 15.39
C GLU A 188 3.76 -12.92 16.07
N GLY A 189 3.88 -13.85 17.02
CA GLY A 189 5.17 -14.22 17.61
C GLY A 189 5.73 -13.20 18.61
N ILE A 190 4.90 -12.29 19.13
CA ILE A 190 5.32 -11.30 20.15
C ILE A 190 5.85 -12.00 21.40
N MET A 191 5.13 -12.98 21.94
CA MET A 191 5.55 -13.70 23.15
C MET A 191 6.83 -14.52 22.95
N THR A 192 7.02 -15.08 21.74
CA THR A 192 8.19 -15.91 21.41
C THR A 192 9.38 -15.10 20.88
N GLY A 193 9.19 -13.82 20.57
CA GLY A 193 10.17 -12.95 19.90
C GLY A 193 10.36 -13.24 18.41
N SER A 194 9.64 -14.21 17.84
CA SER A 194 9.66 -14.56 16.41
C SER A 194 8.64 -13.73 15.64
N LEU A 195 8.83 -12.40 15.65
CA LEU A 195 7.85 -11.46 15.12
C LEU A 195 7.62 -11.63 13.62
N ALA A 196 6.35 -11.63 13.22
CA ALA A 196 5.99 -11.74 11.81
C ALA A 196 4.61 -11.11 11.55
N PRO A 197 4.47 -10.23 10.55
CA PRO A 197 3.17 -9.74 10.13
C PRO A 197 2.31 -10.88 9.60
N GLU A 198 1.01 -10.80 9.84
CA GLU A 198 0.07 -11.66 9.15
C GLU A 198 -1.20 -10.91 8.77
N LEU A 199 -1.82 -11.38 7.68
CA LEU A 199 -3.05 -10.81 7.14
C LEU A 199 -4.27 -11.43 7.80
N SER A 200 -5.28 -10.60 8.02
CA SER A 200 -6.58 -11.02 8.54
C SER A 200 -7.72 -10.25 7.87
N GLY A 201 -8.95 -10.73 8.10
CA GLY A 201 -10.15 -10.14 7.53
C GLY A 201 -10.32 -10.51 6.05
N THR A 202 -10.81 -9.57 5.26
CA THR A 202 -11.19 -9.82 3.86
C THR A 202 -10.78 -8.65 2.97
N THR A 203 -10.20 -8.97 1.81
CA THR A 203 -10.04 -8.05 0.70
C THR A 203 -11.12 -8.31 -0.34
N TYR A 204 -11.69 -7.26 -0.89
CA TYR A 204 -12.53 -7.29 -2.08
C TYR A 204 -11.80 -6.64 -3.24
N ILE A 205 -11.89 -7.26 -4.41
CA ILE A 205 -11.54 -6.68 -5.71
C ILE A 205 -12.80 -6.74 -6.55
N ARG A 206 -13.48 -5.61 -6.75
CA ARG A 206 -14.71 -5.55 -7.53
C ARG A 206 -14.52 -4.78 -8.82
N SER A 207 -14.85 -5.40 -9.95
CA SER A 207 -14.80 -4.80 -11.27
C SER A 207 -16.11 -4.12 -11.67
N SER A 208 -16.03 -3.08 -12.49
CA SER A 208 -17.18 -2.49 -13.20
C SER A 208 -17.83 -3.47 -14.21
N SER A 209 -17.13 -4.52 -14.62
CA SER A 209 -17.65 -5.59 -15.50
C SER A 209 -18.52 -6.63 -14.78
N GLY A 210 -18.78 -6.45 -13.48
CA GLY A 210 -19.71 -7.30 -12.72
C GLY A 210 -19.10 -8.57 -12.12
N TYR A 211 -17.77 -8.59 -11.96
CA TYR A 211 -17.05 -9.66 -11.27
C TYR A 211 -16.48 -9.16 -9.95
N THR A 212 -16.56 -9.99 -8.92
CA THR A 212 -15.97 -9.73 -7.61
C THR A 212 -15.06 -10.87 -7.19
N ALA A 213 -13.84 -10.54 -6.79
CA ALA A 213 -12.95 -11.45 -6.06
C ALA A 213 -12.99 -11.12 -4.56
N LYS A 214 -13.33 -12.13 -3.74
CA LYS A 214 -13.29 -12.06 -2.26
C LYS A 214 -12.15 -12.89 -1.75
N ILE A 215 -11.15 -12.27 -1.13
CA ILE A 215 -9.99 -12.93 -0.53
C ILE A 215 -10.14 -12.95 0.99
N GLN A 216 -10.28 -14.13 1.58
CA GLN A 216 -10.32 -14.33 3.02
C GLN A 216 -8.96 -14.82 3.51
N TYR A 217 -8.36 -14.08 4.43
CA TYR A 217 -7.09 -14.43 5.04
C TYR A 217 -7.34 -15.20 6.33
N SER A 218 -6.55 -16.24 6.57
CA SER A 218 -6.59 -16.94 7.86
C SER A 218 -5.18 -17.21 8.36
N CYS A 219 -4.97 -16.83 9.63
CA CYS A 219 -3.98 -17.45 10.48
C CYS A 219 -4.54 -18.79 10.96
N LYS A 220 -3.69 -19.79 11.19
CA LYS A 220 -4.03 -21.03 11.89
C LYS A 220 -5.10 -20.84 12.99
N GLY A 221 -6.19 -21.61 12.94
CA GLY A 221 -7.09 -21.71 14.10
C GLY A 221 -8.49 -22.31 13.91
N TRP A 222 -8.63 -23.47 13.23
CA TRP A 222 -9.68 -24.45 13.61
C TRP A 222 -9.35 -25.90 13.18
N LEU A 223 -8.65 -26.14 12.05
CA LEU A 223 -8.38 -27.52 11.61
C LEU A 223 -6.94 -27.91 11.19
N SER A 224 -6.12 -27.08 10.50
CA SER A 224 -4.74 -27.50 10.11
C SER A 224 -3.87 -26.47 9.36
N GLY A 225 -4.25 -25.18 9.28
CA GLY A 225 -3.67 -24.25 8.29
C GLY A 225 -2.16 -24.01 8.38
N LYS A 226 -1.52 -23.57 7.29
CA LYS A 226 -0.14 -23.05 7.29
C LYS A 226 -0.18 -21.52 7.56
N ARG A 227 0.98 -20.90 7.80
CA ARG A 227 1.06 -19.44 7.88
C ARG A 227 0.78 -18.82 6.53
N ASN A 228 0.36 -17.57 6.52
CA ASN A 228 0.12 -16.79 5.31
C ASN A 228 -0.97 -17.40 4.43
N SER A 229 -1.95 -18.10 5.03
CA SER A 229 -2.98 -18.81 4.29
C SER A 229 -4.10 -17.88 3.82
N PHE A 230 -4.66 -18.19 2.66
CA PHE A 230 -5.82 -17.50 2.12
C PHE A 230 -6.71 -18.44 1.28
N VAL A 231 -7.96 -18.03 1.13
CA VAL A 231 -8.88 -18.55 0.10
C VAL A 231 -9.49 -17.35 -0.61
N ALA A 232 -9.32 -17.28 -1.92
CA ALA A 232 -9.93 -16.29 -2.78
C ALA A 232 -10.97 -16.95 -3.69
N LYS A 233 -12.14 -16.33 -3.82
CA LYS A 233 -13.21 -16.77 -4.72
C LYS A 233 -13.55 -15.65 -5.69
N ILE A 234 -13.62 -15.96 -6.98
CA ILE A 234 -14.13 -15.05 -8.01
C ILE A 234 -15.54 -15.49 -8.37
N TYR A 235 -16.47 -14.55 -8.43
CA TYR A 235 -17.88 -14.80 -8.74
C TYR A 235 -18.49 -13.59 -9.47
N HIS A 236 -19.60 -13.80 -10.17
CA HIS A 236 -20.45 -12.71 -10.64
C HIS A 236 -21.08 -11.99 -9.47
N ASP A 237 -21.22 -10.67 -9.55
CA ASP A 237 -21.85 -9.86 -8.52
C ASP A 237 -23.17 -10.48 -8.03
N GLY A 238 -23.32 -10.59 -6.71
CA GLY A 238 -24.48 -11.20 -6.09
C GLY A 238 -24.45 -12.73 -5.96
N GLN A 239 -23.56 -13.44 -6.68
CA GLN A 239 -23.51 -14.91 -6.76
C GLN A 239 -22.34 -15.53 -5.98
N GLU A 240 -22.06 -15.05 -4.76
CA GLU A 240 -20.92 -15.51 -3.94
C GLU A 240 -20.90 -17.03 -3.66
N THR A 241 -22.06 -17.67 -3.67
CA THR A 241 -22.22 -19.12 -3.46
C THR A 241 -21.85 -19.96 -4.68
N GLU A 242 -21.70 -19.34 -5.85
CA GLU A 242 -21.39 -19.97 -7.12
C GLU A 242 -20.08 -19.41 -7.69
N PRO A 243 -18.93 -19.66 -7.04
CA PRO A 243 -17.65 -19.14 -7.51
C PRO A 243 -17.28 -19.75 -8.86
N LEU A 244 -16.76 -18.93 -9.77
CA LEU A 244 -16.16 -19.35 -11.05
C LEU A 244 -14.78 -19.96 -10.82
N TYR A 245 -14.01 -19.35 -9.92
CA TYR A 245 -12.66 -19.77 -9.55
C TYR A 245 -12.47 -19.75 -8.04
N THR A 246 -11.66 -20.68 -7.56
CA THR A 246 -11.13 -20.68 -6.19
C THR A 246 -9.61 -20.70 -6.25
N ALA A 247 -8.95 -19.70 -5.68
CA ALA A 247 -7.51 -19.71 -5.44
C ALA A 247 -7.24 -19.95 -3.95
N GLU A 248 -6.42 -20.94 -3.62
CA GLU A 248 -6.14 -21.31 -2.23
C GLU A 248 -4.69 -21.74 -2.04
N GLY A 249 -4.11 -21.38 -0.89
CA GLY A 249 -2.73 -21.70 -0.56
C GLY A 249 -2.11 -20.68 0.38
N GLN A 250 -0.85 -20.32 0.14
CA GLN A 250 -0.09 -19.35 0.93
C GLN A 250 0.27 -18.13 0.07
N TRP A 251 -0.14 -16.92 0.47
CA TRP A 251 0.13 -15.70 -0.31
C TRP A 251 1.63 -15.33 -0.37
N SER A 252 2.45 -15.96 0.45
CA SER A 252 3.91 -15.80 0.46
C SER A 252 4.66 -16.99 -0.17
N GLY A 253 3.95 -17.96 -0.75
CA GLY A 253 4.54 -19.18 -1.28
C GLY A 253 3.60 -19.81 -2.31
N GLU A 254 3.36 -21.10 -2.18
CA GLU A 254 2.57 -21.85 -3.17
C GLU A 254 1.06 -21.67 -2.98
N TYR A 255 0.36 -21.47 -4.09
CA TYR A 255 -1.10 -21.57 -4.17
C TYR A 255 -1.53 -22.15 -5.51
N THR A 256 -2.78 -22.61 -5.56
CA THR A 256 -3.39 -23.17 -6.78
C THR A 256 -4.65 -22.42 -7.12
N VAL A 257 -4.99 -22.35 -8.42
CA VAL A 257 -6.27 -21.82 -8.91
C VAL A 257 -7.05 -22.97 -9.53
N LYS A 258 -8.28 -23.17 -9.04
CA LYS A 258 -9.21 -24.20 -9.52
C LYS A 258 -10.40 -23.56 -10.21
N LYS A 259 -10.76 -24.06 -11.39
CA LYS A 259 -12.02 -23.68 -12.05
C LYS A 259 -13.16 -24.50 -11.46
N ARG A 260 -14.21 -23.85 -10.96
CA ARG A 260 -15.29 -24.54 -10.22
C ARG A 260 -16.05 -25.54 -11.07
N ALA A 261 -16.36 -25.19 -12.32
CA ALA A 261 -17.17 -26.01 -13.22
C ALA A 261 -16.54 -27.38 -13.50
N THR A 262 -15.21 -27.45 -13.61
CA THR A 262 -14.47 -28.68 -13.95
C THR A 262 -13.71 -29.28 -12.76
N LEU A 263 -13.55 -28.54 -11.66
CA LEU A 263 -12.67 -28.84 -10.53
C LEU A 263 -11.19 -28.97 -10.90
N GLU A 264 -10.82 -28.59 -12.13
CA GLU A 264 -9.46 -28.65 -12.63
C GLU A 264 -8.60 -27.57 -12.01
N ILE A 265 -7.36 -27.93 -11.64
CA ILE A 265 -6.32 -26.97 -11.29
C ILE A 265 -5.78 -26.39 -12.60
N ILE A 266 -6.22 -25.19 -12.93
CA ILE A 266 -5.80 -24.48 -14.15
C ILE A 266 -4.46 -23.76 -13.96
N GLU A 267 -4.04 -23.55 -12.71
CA GLU A 267 -2.78 -22.87 -12.42
C GLU A 267 -2.19 -23.28 -11.07
N LYS A 268 -0.87 -23.33 -11.02
CA LYS A 268 -0.06 -23.41 -9.79
C LYS A 268 0.93 -22.26 -9.81
N CYS A 269 1.01 -21.52 -8.72
CA CYS A 269 1.90 -20.36 -8.58
C CYS A 269 2.72 -20.52 -7.31
N ASP A 270 3.98 -20.10 -7.36
CA ASP A 270 4.82 -19.91 -6.18
C ASP A 270 5.31 -18.46 -6.10
N ALA A 271 4.69 -17.69 -5.22
CA ALA A 271 5.03 -16.29 -4.98
C ALA A 271 6.49 -16.11 -4.51
N SER A 272 7.14 -17.15 -3.99
CA SER A 272 8.53 -17.09 -3.55
C SER A 272 9.52 -17.03 -4.71
N THR A 273 9.11 -17.48 -5.90
CA THR A 273 9.94 -17.56 -7.12
C THR A 273 9.74 -16.41 -8.10
N LEU A 274 8.76 -15.54 -7.85
CA LEU A 274 8.46 -14.42 -8.74
C LEU A 274 9.64 -13.45 -8.78
N SER A 275 10.17 -13.23 -9.98
CA SER A 275 11.23 -12.25 -10.22
C SER A 275 10.67 -10.84 -10.12
N LYS A 276 11.40 -9.97 -9.42
CA LYS A 276 11.03 -8.58 -9.21
C LYS A 276 11.77 -7.69 -10.19
N THR A 277 11.10 -6.65 -10.66
CA THR A 277 11.77 -5.55 -11.35
C THR A 277 12.21 -4.54 -10.28
N PRO A 278 13.50 -4.16 -10.21
CA PRO A 278 13.96 -3.19 -9.23
C PRO A 278 13.41 -1.79 -9.56
N LEU A 279 12.93 -1.08 -8.53
CA LEU A 279 12.52 0.31 -8.67
C LEU A 279 13.76 1.19 -8.89
N THR A 280 13.76 1.94 -9.99
CA THR A 280 14.74 3.00 -10.25
C THR A 280 14.25 4.30 -9.60
N VAL A 281 15.06 4.85 -8.69
CA VAL A 281 14.85 6.17 -8.08
C VAL A 281 16.01 7.11 -8.47
N ALA A 282 15.80 8.42 -8.38
CA ALA A 282 16.86 9.38 -8.64
C ALA A 282 18.01 9.25 -7.60
N PRO A 283 19.27 9.55 -7.96
CA PRO A 283 20.36 9.70 -7.00
C PRO A 283 20.01 10.71 -5.90
N ILE A 284 20.46 10.48 -4.66
CA ILE A 284 20.09 11.28 -3.47
C ILE A 284 20.36 12.78 -3.69
N GLU A 285 21.43 13.12 -4.39
CA GLU A 285 21.84 14.52 -4.67
C GLU A 285 20.88 15.22 -5.63
N LYS A 286 20.20 14.44 -6.49
CA LYS A 286 19.23 14.92 -7.49
C LYS A 286 17.79 14.87 -7.00
N GLN A 287 17.52 14.19 -5.89
CA GLN A 287 16.20 14.12 -5.29
C GLN A 287 15.78 15.48 -4.71
N HIS A 288 14.51 15.83 -4.79
CA HIS A 288 13.95 16.97 -4.07
C HIS A 288 14.10 16.80 -2.54
N PRO A 289 14.27 17.86 -1.74
CA PRO A 289 14.41 17.74 -0.28
C PRO A 289 13.27 17.01 0.44
N LEU A 290 12.08 16.96 -0.16
CA LEU A 290 10.92 16.22 0.37
C LEU A 290 10.92 14.72 0.00
N GLU A 291 11.79 14.25 -0.90
CA GLU A 291 11.85 12.84 -1.24
C GLU A 291 12.43 12.01 -0.09
N SER A 292 11.74 10.91 0.25
CA SER A 292 11.98 10.06 1.44
C SER A 292 13.46 9.77 1.67
N ARG A 293 14.15 9.24 0.67
CA ARG A 293 15.53 8.77 0.83
C ARG A 293 16.50 9.92 1.09
N ARG A 294 16.28 11.10 0.47
CA ARG A 294 17.06 12.31 0.77
C ARG A 294 16.74 12.88 2.15
N ALA A 295 15.46 13.00 2.47
CA ALA A 295 15.01 13.59 3.73
C ALA A 295 15.46 12.75 4.95
N TRP A 296 15.35 11.43 4.86
CA TRP A 296 15.67 10.50 5.94
C TRP A 296 17.12 10.01 5.96
N ARG A 297 17.98 10.41 5.00
CA ARG A 297 19.33 9.83 4.83
C ARG A 297 20.14 9.74 6.13
N HIS A 298 20.16 10.81 6.93
CA HIS A 298 20.96 10.87 8.14
C HIS A 298 20.38 10.00 9.27
N VAL A 299 19.05 9.85 9.32
CA VAL A 299 18.39 8.93 10.23
C VAL A 299 18.68 7.49 9.82
N VAL A 300 18.67 7.19 8.52
CA VAL A 300 19.01 5.88 7.97
C VAL A 300 20.47 5.51 8.28
N ASP A 301 21.42 6.43 8.08
CA ASP A 301 22.84 6.22 8.44
C ASP A 301 23.02 5.92 9.94
N GLY A 302 22.22 6.54 10.80
CA GLY A 302 22.17 6.24 12.23
C GLY A 302 21.62 4.83 12.51
N ILE A 303 20.53 4.44 11.84
CA ILE A 303 19.92 3.10 11.95
C ILE A 303 20.90 2.01 11.51
N GLU A 304 21.63 2.23 10.41
CA GLU A 304 22.59 1.27 9.87
C GLU A 304 23.80 1.08 10.78
N ARG A 305 24.27 2.15 11.43
CA ARG A 305 25.34 2.11 12.42
C ARG A 305 24.88 1.66 13.82
N GLY A 306 23.57 1.57 14.05
CA GLY A 306 23.01 1.29 15.37
C GLY A 306 23.21 2.42 16.40
N ASP A 307 23.46 3.65 15.93
CA ASP A 307 23.72 4.81 16.78
C ASP A 307 22.41 5.46 17.24
N ILE A 308 21.97 5.12 18.45
CA ILE A 308 20.71 5.60 19.03
C ILE A 308 20.70 7.12 19.19
N PHE A 309 21.83 7.72 19.52
CA PHE A 309 21.93 9.16 19.75
C PHE A 309 21.82 9.92 18.43
N ALA A 310 22.53 9.48 17.40
CA ALA A 310 22.40 10.05 16.05
C ALA A 310 20.97 9.92 15.51
N ILE A 311 20.35 8.74 15.65
CA ILE A 311 18.94 8.52 15.24
C ILE A 311 18.01 9.54 15.93
N GLY A 312 18.12 9.67 17.25
CA GLY A 312 17.29 10.59 18.02
C GLY A 312 17.50 12.05 17.63
N GLN A 313 18.75 12.46 17.44
CA GLN A 313 19.11 13.82 17.06
C GLN A 313 18.58 14.19 15.67
N GLU A 314 18.86 13.37 14.65
CA GLU A 314 18.44 13.65 13.27
C GLU A 314 16.92 13.58 13.11
N LYS A 315 16.26 12.62 13.76
CA LYS A 315 14.79 12.53 13.78
C LYS A 315 14.16 13.77 14.42
N SER A 316 14.75 14.28 15.50
CA SER A 316 14.27 15.49 16.17
C SER A 316 14.36 16.73 15.28
N LYS A 317 15.36 16.83 14.40
CA LYS A 317 15.47 17.95 13.45
C LYS A 317 14.27 17.99 12.51
N ILE A 318 13.95 16.86 11.87
CA ILE A 318 12.82 16.74 10.95
C ILE A 318 11.50 17.03 11.68
N GLU A 319 11.29 16.45 12.87
CA GLU A 319 10.08 16.67 13.66
C GLU A 319 9.94 18.13 14.13
N ASN A 320 11.04 18.81 14.45
CA ASN A 320 11.05 20.22 14.81
C ASN A 320 10.69 21.11 13.61
N GLU A 321 11.29 20.88 12.46
CA GLU A 321 10.99 21.61 11.22
C GLU A 321 9.51 21.48 10.85
N GLN A 322 8.94 20.27 10.97
CA GLN A 322 7.51 20.04 10.77
C GLN A 322 6.65 20.78 11.79
N ARG A 323 7.04 20.81 13.06
CA ARG A 323 6.31 21.57 14.09
C ARG A 323 6.31 23.07 13.80
N GLU A 324 7.44 23.63 13.38
CA GLU A 324 7.54 25.05 13.04
C GLU A 324 6.79 25.39 11.74
N MET A 325 6.82 24.51 10.74
CA MET A 325 5.98 24.65 9.54
C MET A 325 4.49 24.70 9.91
N ARG A 326 4.01 23.78 10.76
CA ARG A 326 2.61 23.74 11.21
C ARG A 326 2.20 24.96 12.05
N LYS A 327 3.13 25.58 12.78
CA LYS A 327 2.88 26.83 13.50
C LYS A 327 2.68 27.99 12.53
N ARG A 328 3.53 28.09 11.50
CA ARG A 328 3.41 29.11 10.44
C ARG A 328 2.10 28.97 9.66
N GLU A 329 1.75 27.75 9.25
CA GLU A 329 0.46 27.44 8.60
C GLU A 329 -0.73 27.96 9.40
N ARG A 330 -0.75 27.67 10.71
CA ARG A 330 -1.82 28.12 11.61
C ARG A 330 -1.84 29.63 11.79
N ALA A 331 -0.68 30.27 11.88
CA ALA A 331 -0.58 31.72 12.01
C ALA A 331 -1.04 32.45 10.74
N GLU A 332 -0.77 31.88 9.57
CA GLU A 332 -1.14 32.44 8.26
C GLU A 332 -2.53 32.02 7.77
N GLY A 333 -3.19 31.09 8.46
CA GLY A 333 -4.46 30.50 8.01
C GLY A 333 -4.36 29.70 6.72
N LYS A 334 -3.16 29.19 6.36
CA LYS A 334 -2.90 28.42 5.13
C LYS A 334 -2.72 26.94 5.46
N GLU A 335 -3.24 26.08 4.61
CA GLU A 335 -2.99 24.64 4.69
C GLU A 335 -1.73 24.26 3.89
N PHE A 336 -1.02 23.21 4.33
CA PHE A 336 0.09 22.64 3.56
C PHE A 336 -0.33 22.29 2.13
N PRO A 337 0.31 22.84 1.08
CA PRO A 337 -0.04 22.52 -0.29
C PRO A 337 0.47 21.12 -0.64
N ARG A 338 -0.46 20.18 -0.91
CA ARG A 338 -0.10 18.86 -1.43
C ARG A 338 0.40 19.00 -2.87
N ARG A 339 1.47 18.30 -3.19
CA ARG A 339 2.22 18.48 -4.44
C ARG A 339 1.62 17.73 -5.62
N TYR A 340 0.98 16.58 -5.40
CA TYR A 340 0.48 15.72 -6.47
C TYR A 340 -0.96 15.23 -6.27
N PHE A 341 -1.51 15.38 -5.07
CA PHE A 341 -2.85 14.90 -4.74
C PHE A 341 -3.74 16.03 -4.21
N SER A 342 -5.04 15.86 -4.38
CA SER A 342 -6.07 16.76 -3.87
C SER A 342 -7.09 16.01 -3.02
N LYS A 343 -7.59 16.71 -2.00
CA LYS A 343 -8.63 16.19 -1.11
C LYS A 343 -9.98 16.44 -1.79
N MET A 344 -10.70 15.38 -2.07
CA MET A 344 -12.02 15.42 -2.69
C MET A 344 -13.09 15.08 -1.65
N GLY A 345 -14.32 15.52 -1.92
CA GLY A 345 -15.48 15.15 -1.10
C GLY A 345 -15.91 13.70 -1.31
N ARG A 346 -15.81 13.21 -2.56
CA ARG A 346 -16.34 11.90 -3.01
C ARG A 346 -15.46 11.31 -4.12
N ASP A 347 -15.52 10.00 -4.27
CA ASP A 347 -15.03 9.27 -5.45
C ASP A 347 -16.20 8.44 -6.00
N PHE A 348 -16.89 8.97 -7.01
CA PHE A 348 -18.11 8.38 -7.54
C PHE A 348 -17.93 6.97 -8.08
N VAL A 349 -16.78 6.70 -8.71
CA VAL A 349 -16.50 5.38 -9.26
C VAL A 349 -16.23 4.39 -8.12
N ALA A 350 -15.50 4.78 -7.08
CA ALA A 350 -15.31 3.93 -5.91
C ALA A 350 -16.63 3.66 -5.18
N GLU A 351 -17.49 4.67 -5.03
CA GLU A 351 -18.83 4.52 -4.44
C GLU A 351 -19.72 3.55 -5.23
N LYS A 352 -19.80 3.71 -6.57
CA LYS A 352 -20.54 2.81 -7.46
C LYS A 352 -20.00 1.37 -7.40
N LEU A 353 -18.68 1.23 -7.40
CA LEU A 353 -18.03 -0.08 -7.23
C LEU A 353 -18.18 -0.64 -5.81
N ALA A 354 -18.48 0.15 -4.80
CA ALA A 354 -18.76 -0.37 -3.46
C ALA A 354 -20.20 -0.89 -3.29
N GLU A 355 -21.15 -0.48 -4.14
CA GLU A 355 -22.58 -0.82 -3.99
C GLU A 355 -22.90 -2.31 -4.15
N GLY A 356 -22.22 -3.01 -5.04
CA GLY A 356 -22.40 -4.45 -5.29
C GLY A 356 -21.46 -5.36 -4.51
N ILE A 357 -20.68 -4.82 -3.56
CA ILE A 357 -20.11 -5.65 -2.50
C ILE A 357 -21.15 -5.75 -1.38
N LYS A 358 -21.65 -6.98 -1.14
CA LYS A 358 -22.70 -7.25 -0.14
C LYS A 358 -22.28 -6.95 1.29
N ASP A 359 -21.04 -7.28 1.65
CA ASP A 359 -20.48 -6.99 2.97
C ASP A 359 -20.23 -5.50 3.09
N THR A 360 -21.02 -4.79 3.89
CA THR A 360 -20.89 -3.33 4.03
C THR A 360 -19.85 -2.92 5.08
N GLY A 361 -19.23 -3.88 5.78
CA GLY A 361 -18.29 -3.60 6.87
C GLY A 361 -17.04 -2.83 6.43
N PHE A 362 -16.63 -2.98 5.17
CA PHE A 362 -15.50 -2.24 4.61
C PHE A 362 -15.84 -0.80 4.20
N LYS A 363 -17.13 -0.43 4.06
CA LYS A 363 -17.52 0.91 3.58
C LYS A 363 -17.08 2.01 4.55
N ALA A 364 -17.11 1.73 5.87
CA ALA A 364 -16.56 2.62 6.88
C ALA A 364 -15.05 2.87 6.70
N ASP A 365 -14.36 1.92 6.05
CA ASP A 365 -12.93 1.99 5.80
C ASP A 365 -12.60 2.79 4.54
N MET A 366 -13.58 3.09 3.66
CA MET A 366 -13.37 3.83 2.40
C MET A 366 -13.28 5.37 2.54
N GLY A 367 -12.90 5.90 3.71
CA GLY A 367 -12.51 7.30 3.81
C GLY A 367 -13.50 8.26 4.47
N ALA A 368 -14.65 7.78 4.97
CA ALA A 368 -15.67 8.63 5.61
C ALA A 368 -15.13 9.55 6.73
N HIS A 369 -14.01 9.17 7.37
CA HIS A 369 -13.40 9.95 8.47
C HIS A 369 -12.05 10.60 8.13
N VAL A 370 -11.44 10.26 6.99
CA VAL A 370 -10.07 10.71 6.64
C VAL A 370 -10.02 11.53 5.33
N GLY A 371 -11.17 11.68 4.67
CA GLY A 371 -11.30 12.30 3.36
C GLY A 371 -10.94 11.33 2.22
N VAL A 372 -11.30 11.73 1.00
CA VAL A 372 -10.91 11.05 -0.24
C VAL A 372 -9.71 11.79 -0.82
N TRP A 373 -8.64 11.08 -1.16
CA TRP A 373 -7.44 11.66 -1.75
C TRP A 373 -7.24 11.12 -3.16
N MET A 374 -7.23 12.02 -4.14
CA MET A 374 -7.17 11.66 -5.55
C MET A 374 -5.95 12.29 -6.22
N TRP A 375 -5.45 11.58 -7.23
CA TRP A 375 -4.41 12.10 -8.11
C TRP A 375 -4.88 13.40 -8.77
N ASP A 376 -4.05 14.44 -8.71
CA ASP A 376 -4.32 15.74 -9.29
C ASP A 376 -3.35 16.00 -10.44
N GLU A 377 -3.87 15.87 -11.67
CA GLU A 377 -3.07 15.97 -12.87
C GLU A 377 -2.57 17.40 -13.11
N GLU A 378 -3.34 18.42 -12.75
CA GLU A 378 -2.94 19.81 -12.93
C GLU A 378 -1.78 20.18 -12.00
N LYS A 379 -1.83 19.74 -10.75
CA LYS A 379 -0.70 19.83 -9.81
C LYS A 379 0.52 19.12 -10.36
N TYR A 380 0.35 17.90 -10.88
CA TYR A 380 1.44 17.16 -11.48
C TYR A 380 2.07 17.90 -12.66
N ARG A 381 1.26 18.37 -13.61
CA ARG A 381 1.69 19.16 -14.78
C ARG A 381 2.44 20.43 -14.38
N ARG A 382 1.99 21.14 -13.33
CA ARG A 382 2.70 22.31 -12.79
C ARG A 382 4.10 21.96 -12.31
N VAL A 383 4.22 20.90 -11.52
CA VAL A 383 5.53 20.44 -11.01
C VAL A 383 6.49 20.08 -12.14
N GLN A 384 6.00 19.45 -13.23
CA GLN A 384 6.83 19.11 -14.38
C GLN A 384 7.35 20.34 -15.14
N LYS A 385 6.54 21.41 -15.25
CA LYS A 385 6.97 22.67 -15.88
C LYS A 385 8.06 23.37 -15.06
N GLU A 386 8.00 23.28 -13.74
CA GLU A 386 8.95 23.89 -12.81
C GLU A 386 10.25 23.08 -12.64
N SER A 387 10.28 21.82 -13.08
CA SER A 387 11.44 20.94 -12.92
C SER A 387 11.56 19.95 -14.10
N PRO A 388 12.16 20.38 -15.23
CA PRO A 388 12.34 19.55 -16.41
C PRO A 388 13.29 18.38 -16.08
N GLY A 389 12.76 17.17 -16.00
CA GLY A 389 13.52 15.96 -15.62
C GLY A 389 12.83 15.03 -14.63
N GLY A 390 11.59 15.35 -14.22
CA GLY A 390 10.77 14.51 -13.35
C GLY A 390 10.25 13.22 -14.02
N VAL A 391 9.42 12.49 -13.26
CA VAL A 391 8.66 11.33 -13.76
C VAL A 391 7.77 11.76 -14.95
N LYS A 392 7.42 10.89 -15.89
CA LYS A 392 6.54 11.26 -17.02
C LYS A 392 5.10 11.52 -16.55
N ILE A 393 4.26 12.24 -17.29
CA ILE A 393 2.83 12.37 -16.97
C ILE A 393 2.10 11.11 -17.47
N PRO A 394 1.09 10.57 -16.77
CA PRO A 394 0.17 9.61 -17.37
C PRO A 394 -0.39 10.16 -18.69
N GLY A 395 -0.33 9.38 -19.76
CA GLY A 395 -0.81 9.80 -21.08
C GLY A 395 -2.33 10.02 -21.14
N ARG A 396 -3.06 9.42 -20.21
CA ARG A 396 -4.50 9.59 -19.95
C ARG A 396 -4.74 9.48 -18.45
N THR A 397 -5.77 10.14 -17.95
CA THR A 397 -6.24 10.02 -16.56
C THR A 397 -7.51 9.18 -16.48
N ARG A 398 -7.85 8.73 -15.27
CA ARG A 398 -9.14 8.10 -14.99
C ARG A 398 -10.33 9.02 -15.34
N PHE A 399 -10.15 10.34 -15.34
CA PHE A 399 -11.22 11.27 -15.67
C PHE A 399 -11.42 11.46 -17.18
N ASP A 400 -10.42 11.11 -17.99
CA ASP A 400 -10.47 11.23 -19.45
C ASP A 400 -11.28 10.10 -20.12
N SER A 401 -11.64 9.03 -19.38
CA SER A 401 -12.38 7.88 -19.93
C SER A 401 -13.90 8.08 -20.02
N GLY A 402 -14.41 9.27 -19.66
CA GLY A 402 -15.83 9.62 -19.81
C GLY A 402 -16.74 9.19 -18.65
N VAL A 403 -16.25 8.41 -17.68
CA VAL A 403 -16.98 8.07 -16.44
C VAL A 403 -16.73 9.11 -15.32
N GLY A 404 -15.71 9.95 -15.47
CA GLY A 404 -15.30 10.99 -14.50
C GLY A 404 -15.86 12.39 -14.75
N GLY A 405 -16.77 12.55 -15.70
CA GLY A 405 -17.38 13.84 -16.06
C GLY A 405 -18.40 14.31 -15.04
N MET A 406 -17.99 14.64 -13.81
CA MET A 406 -18.71 15.57 -12.95
C MET A 406 -17.80 16.12 -11.84
N LEU A 407 -17.47 17.41 -12.02
CA LEU A 407 -17.16 18.43 -11.01
C LEU A 407 -15.71 18.56 -10.50
N LEU A 408 -14.84 19.07 -11.38
CA LEU A 408 -13.98 20.20 -11.03
C LEU A 408 -14.81 21.50 -11.11
N ASP A 409 -15.70 21.71 -10.14
CA ASP A 409 -16.30 23.00 -9.69
C ASP A 409 -17.33 22.63 -8.61
N ASP A 410 -17.43 23.21 -7.42
CA ASP A 410 -17.21 24.60 -7.03
C ASP A 410 -16.29 24.69 -5.81
N SER A 411 -15.18 25.43 -5.94
CA SER A 411 -14.75 26.46 -4.99
C SER A 411 -13.32 26.89 -5.28
N THR A 412 -13.15 27.67 -6.35
CA THR A 412 -12.36 28.89 -6.24
C THR A 412 -12.84 29.71 -5.04
N ARG A 413 -12.08 29.69 -3.94
CA ARG A 413 -11.70 30.87 -3.12
C ARG A 413 -10.70 30.52 -2.03
#